data_AF-A0A6L7WX68-F1
#
_entry.id   AF-A0A6L7WX68-F1
#
_cell.length_a   1.000
_cell.length_b   1.000
_cell.length_c   1.000
_cell.angle_alpha   90.00
_cell.angle_beta   90.00
_cell.angle_gamma   90.00
#
_symmetry.space_group_name_H-M   'P 1'
#
loop_
_entity.id
_entity.type
_entity.pdbx_description
1 polymer ?
#
loop_
_entity_poly.entity_id
_entity_poly.type
_entity_poly.pdbx_seq_one_letter_code
_entity_poly.pdbx_strand_id
1 'polypeptide(L)' 'MPKGPQGQKRPADVMGKAVRVTQIAAGEADGKDPAAKALGAKGGRARAAKLTPEERSAIARKAAASRWKTS' A
#
# COMPACT_ATOMS: atom_id res chain seq x y z
N MET A 1 -1.88 -16.05 -4.93
CA MET A 1 -0.87 -15.62 -5.92
C MET A 1 0.17 -14.73 -5.24
N PRO A 2 1.48 -14.99 -5.37
CA PRO A 2 2.52 -14.12 -4.83
C PRO A 2 2.44 -12.72 -5.46
N LYS A 3 2.46 -11.67 -4.64
CA LYS A 3 2.44 -10.28 -5.09
C LYS A 3 3.85 -9.68 -5.10
N GLY A 4 4.07 -8.71 -5.99
CA GLY A 4 5.25 -7.86 -5.99
C GLY A 4 5.21 -6.82 -4.87
N PRO A 5 6.32 -6.11 -4.62
CA PRO A 5 6.45 -5.15 -3.52
C PRO A 5 5.40 -4.03 -3.57
N GLN A 6 4.92 -3.63 -4.75
CA GLN A 6 3.89 -2.60 -4.89
C GLN A 6 2.49 -3.17 -5.11
N GLY A 7 2.34 -4.51 -5.09
CA GLY A 7 1.09 -5.21 -5.32
C GLY A 7 0.94 -5.81 -6.72
N GLN A 8 2.00 -5.79 -7.54
CA GLN A 8 1.99 -6.39 -8.88
C GLN A 8 1.59 -7.88 -8.82
N LYS A 9 0.72 -8.31 -9.73
CA LYS A 9 0.45 -9.75 -9.91
C LYS A 9 1.68 -10.41 -10.53
N ARG A 10 2.26 -11.41 -9.86
CA ARG A 10 3.37 -12.20 -10.40
C ARG A 10 2.81 -13.50 -11.00
N PRO A 11 3.30 -13.91 -12.19
CA PRO A 11 3.02 -15.24 -12.72
C PRO A 11 3.45 -16.33 -11.74
N ALA A 12 2.81 -17.49 -11.82
CA ALA A 12 3.14 -18.64 -11.01
C ALA A 12 4.40 -19.37 -11.51
N ASP A 13 4.67 -19.31 -12.82
CA ASP A 13 5.82 -19.94 -13.44
C ASP A 13 7.12 -19.15 -13.19
N VAL A 14 8.25 -19.87 -13.18
CA VAL A 14 9.56 -19.32 -12.81
C VAL A 14 10.09 -18.31 -13.84
N MET A 15 9.87 -18.57 -15.13
CA MET A 15 10.38 -17.72 -16.21
C MET A 15 9.60 -16.40 -16.29
N GLY A 16 8.28 -16.46 -16.29
CA GLY A 16 7.39 -15.31 -16.21
C GLY A 16 7.59 -14.50 -14.94
N LYS A 17 7.93 -15.16 -13.82
CA LYS A 17 8.33 -14.46 -12.59
C LYS A 17 9.66 -13.72 -12.77
N ALA A 18 10.66 -14.30 -13.43
CA ALA A 18 11.94 -13.64 -13.69
C ALA A 18 11.77 -12.40 -14.57
N VAL A 19 11.04 -12.53 -15.68
CA VAL A 19 10.69 -11.39 -16.56
C VAL A 19 9.88 -10.33 -15.82
N ARG A 20 8.92 -10.74 -14.98
CA ARG A 20 8.15 -9.76 -14.19
C ARG A 20 9.04 -9.01 -13.18
N VAL A 21 10.06 -9.64 -12.62
CA VAL A 21 11.00 -8.97 -11.70
C VAL A 21 11.80 -7.91 -12.42
N THR A 22 12.33 -8.21 -13.60
CA THR A 22 13.11 -7.25 -14.37
C THR A 22 12.26 -6.05 -14.80
N GLN A 23 11.02 -6.28 -15.25
CA GLN A 23 10.06 -5.22 -15.58
C GLN A 23 9.70 -4.32 -14.37
N ILE A 24 9.56 -4.91 -13.18
CA ILE A 24 9.30 -4.14 -11.94
C ILE A 24 10.52 -3.29 -11.58
N ALA A 25 11.72 -3.87 -11.67
CA ALA A 25 12.96 -3.15 -11.39
C ALA A 25 13.22 -2.00 -12.37
N ALA A 26 12.85 -2.19 -13.64
CA ALA A 26 12.88 -1.16 -14.68
C ALA A 26 11.77 -0.11 -14.54
N GLY A 27 10.78 -0.32 -13.65
CA GLY A 27 9.64 0.60 -13.45
C GLY A 27 8.53 0.49 -14.50
N GLU A 28 8.64 -0.43 -15.45
CA GLU A 28 7.67 -0.66 -16.54
C GLU A 28 6.36 -1.28 -16.05
N ALA A 29 6.42 -1.95 -14.90
CA ALA A 29 5.32 -2.69 -14.31
C ALA A 29 4.93 -2.13 -12.92
N ASP A 30 4.56 -0.86 -12.83
CA ASP A 30 3.97 -0.33 -11.60
C ASP A 30 2.62 -1.00 -11.34
N GLY A 31 2.42 -1.47 -10.11
CA GLY A 31 1.24 -2.24 -9.72
C GLY A 31 0.04 -1.38 -9.33
N LYS A 32 0.18 -0.05 -9.38
CA LYS A 32 -0.83 0.90 -8.92
C LYS A 32 -1.20 1.91 -9.99
N ASP A 33 -2.49 2.03 -10.22
CA ASP A 33 -3.08 3.10 -11.02
C ASP A 33 -2.71 4.48 -10.43
N PRO A 34 -2.08 5.37 -11.22
CA PRO A 34 -1.68 6.70 -10.75
C PRO A 34 -2.86 7.57 -10.26
N ALA A 35 -4.02 7.48 -10.91
CA ALA A 35 -5.23 8.20 -10.50
C ALA A 35 -5.76 7.66 -9.17
N ALA A 36 -5.78 6.33 -8.99
CA ALA A 36 -6.17 5.73 -7.71
C ALA A 36 -5.22 6.16 -6.57
N LYS A 37 -3.91 6.25 -6.82
CA LYS A 37 -2.93 6.74 -5.86
C LYS A 37 -3.19 8.20 -5.48
N ALA A 38 -3.48 9.05 -6.47
CA ALA A 38 -3.80 10.47 -6.25
C ALA A 38 -5.10 10.64 -5.44
N LEU A 39 -6.15 9.87 -5.76
CA LEU A 39 -7.42 9.89 -5.04
C LEU A 39 -7.26 9.42 -3.59
N GLY A 40 -6.51 8.35 -3.36
CA GLY A 40 -6.20 7.86 -2.01
C GLY A 40 -5.49 8.90 -1.14
N ALA A 41 -4.48 9.58 -1.71
CA ALA A 41 -3.78 10.67 -1.02
C ALA A 41 -4.71 11.84 -0.71
N LYS A 42 -5.58 12.24 -1.65
CA LYS A 42 -6.58 13.30 -1.46
C LYS A 42 -7.56 12.97 -0.34
N GLY A 43 -8.12 11.75 -0.34
CA GLY A 43 -9.05 11.29 0.68
C GLY A 43 -8.42 11.23 2.07
N GLY A 44 -7.18 10.73 2.18
CA GLY A 44 -6.44 10.70 3.43
C GLY A 44 -6.21 12.09 4.03
N ARG A 45 -5.79 13.06 3.19
CA ARG A 45 -5.61 14.46 3.62
C ARG A 45 -6.93 15.10 4.07
N ALA A 46 -8.00 14.89 3.31
CA ALA A 46 -9.33 15.42 3.67
C ALA A 46 -9.83 14.86 5.01
N ARG A 47 -9.58 13.58 5.29
CA ARG A 47 -9.91 12.99 6.60
C ARG A 47 -9.05 13.58 7.71
N ALA A 48 -7.74 13.73 7.50
CA ALA A 48 -6.84 14.27 8.50
C ALA A 48 -7.19 15.71 8.90
N ALA A 49 -7.63 16.54 7.94
CA ALA A 49 -8.06 17.91 8.19
C ALA A 49 -9.34 18.02 9.02
N LYS A 50 -10.19 16.99 9.02
CA LYS A 50 -11.45 16.95 9.78
C LYS A 50 -11.29 16.48 11.22
N LEU A 51 -10.15 15.90 11.59
CA LEU A 51 -9.94 15.30 12.91
C LEU A 51 -9.27 16.28 13.86
N THR A 52 -9.71 16.28 15.12
CA THR A 52 -9.04 17.04 16.18
C THR A 52 -7.71 16.38 16.57
N PRO A 53 -6.79 17.08 17.28
CA PRO A 53 -5.59 16.48 17.83
C PRO A 53 -5.87 15.26 18.74
N GLU A 54 -6.91 15.32 19.56
CA GLU A 54 -7.32 14.27 20.49
C GLU A 54 -7.81 13.02 19.75
N GLU A 55 -8.63 13.21 18.72
CA GLU A 55 -9.12 12.12 17.86
C GLU A 55 -7.98 11.44 17.11
N ARG A 56 -7.02 12.22 16.58
CA ARG A 56 -5.81 11.68 15.94
C ARG A 56 -4.98 10.85 16.92
N SER A 57 -4.79 11.34 18.15
CA SER A 57 -4.09 10.62 19.21
C SER A 57 -4.80 9.32 19.60
N ALA A 58 -6.13 9.33 19.71
CA ALA A 58 -6.92 8.14 20.01
C ALA A 58 -6.80 7.07 18.89
N ILE A 59 -6.87 7.48 17.63
CA ILE A 59 -6.69 6.59 16.48
C ILE A 59 -5.28 5.99 16.48
N ALA A 60 -4.25 6.80 16.74
CA ALA A 60 -2.86 6.34 16.80
C ALA A 60 -2.63 5.30 17.91
N ARG A 61 -3.17 5.55 19.12
CA ARG A 61 -3.11 4.60 20.24
C ARG A 61 -3.80 3.28 19.90
N LYS A 62 -5.00 3.34 19.31
CA LYS A 62 -5.73 2.14 18.86
C LYS A 62 -4.95 1.35 17.81
N ALA A 63 -4.36 2.04 16.82
CA ALA A 63 -3.56 1.41 15.79
C ALA A 63 -2.29 0.74 16.33
N ALA A 64 -1.61 1.38 17.29
CA ALA A 64 -0.46 0.81 17.97
C ALA A 64 -0.84 -0.45 18.75
N ALA A 65 -1.92 -0.39 19.55
CA ALA A 65 -2.42 -1.54 20.28
C ALA A 65 -2.76 -2.71 19.35
N SER A 66 -3.39 -2.46 18.19
CA SER A 66 -3.66 -3.51 17.20
C SER A 66 -2.41 -4.10 16.56
N ARG A 67 -1.38 -3.28 16.29
CA ARG A 67 -0.11 -3.75 15.71
C ARG A 67 0.68 -4.64 16.66
N TRP A 68 0.66 -4.33 17.94
CA TRP A 68 1.39 -5.06 18.98
C TRP A 68 0.56 -6.14 19.67
N LYS A 69 -0.69 -6.32 19.25
CA LYS A 69 -1.49 -7.46 19.69
C LYS A 69 -0.86 -8.72 19.08
N THR A 70 -0.06 -9.42 19.87
CA THR A 70 0.45 -10.74 19.52
C THR A 70 -0.76 -11.63 19.17
N SER A 71 -0.72 -12.24 17.99
CA SER A 71 -1.72 -13.23 17.57
C SER A 71 -1.64 -14.48 18.44
#